data_AF-A0A949L715-F1
#
_entry.id   AF-A0A949L715-F1
#
_cell.length_a   1.000
_cell.length_b   1.000
_cell.length_c   1.000
_cell.angle_alpha   90.00
_cell.angle_beta   90.00
_cell.angle_gamma   90.00
#
_symmetry.space_group_name_H-M   'P 1'
#
loop_
_entity.id
_entity.type
_entity.pdbx_description
1 polymer ?
#
loop_
_entity_poly.entity_id
_entity_poly.type
_entity_poly.pdbx_seq_one_letter_code
_entity_poly.pdbx_strand_id
1 'polypeptide(L)'
;MHIDTVFPMPGGLAPDMPQSEAREADLAENRQAENAPLRPTGDLAAFSPEAIRAFRESVIEPIKNGTFSLRQIESRISTVRAEIVQVWNSALPDDEKFRIISSRENEIALLQAGQFAFAKAGFSMTA
;
A
#
# COMPACT_ATOMS: atom_id res chain seq x y z
N MET A 1 -19.58 -83.67 19.09
CA MET A 1 -20.71 -82.96 19.72
C MET A 1 -20.95 -81.70 18.88
N HIS A 2 -22.16 -81.54 18.30
CA HIS A 2 -22.83 -80.30 17.80
C HIS A 2 -22.06 -79.43 16.77
N ILE A 3 -22.44 -79.24 15.49
CA ILE A 3 -23.68 -78.85 14.78
C ILE A 3 -24.17 -77.41 15.04
N ASP A 4 -24.16 -76.61 13.94
CA ASP A 4 -24.96 -75.44 13.47
C ASP A 4 -25.30 -74.27 14.40
N THR A 5 -25.25 -72.99 13.97
CA THR A 5 -26.27 -72.33 13.11
C THR A 5 -25.84 -70.87 12.79
N VAL A 6 -25.80 -70.37 11.52
CA VAL A 6 -26.84 -69.74 10.65
C VAL A 6 -27.04 -68.20 10.81
N PHE A 7 -26.66 -67.44 9.74
CA PHE A 7 -27.23 -66.21 9.09
C PHE A 7 -27.62 -64.96 9.93
N PRO A 8 -27.60 -63.70 9.40
CA PRO A 8 -28.12 -63.35 8.07
C PRO A 8 -27.36 -62.30 7.22
N MET A 9 -27.60 -62.37 5.91
CA MET A 9 -27.52 -61.22 4.99
C MET A 9 -28.89 -60.52 4.99
N PRO A 10 -28.94 -59.18 4.97
CA PRO A 10 -30.02 -58.48 4.30
C PRO A 10 -29.45 -57.67 3.12
N GLY A 11 -30.07 -57.87 1.97
CA GLY A 11 -29.87 -57.04 0.81
C GLY A 11 -30.37 -55.61 1.03
N GLY A 12 -29.85 -54.71 0.20
CA GLY A 12 -30.28 -53.33 0.10
C GLY A 12 -29.46 -52.64 -0.98
N LEU A 13 -29.94 -52.71 -2.22
CA LEU A 13 -29.44 -51.95 -3.36
C LEU A 13 -29.38 -50.46 -3.01
N ALA A 14 -28.17 -49.90 -2.93
CA ALA A 14 -27.93 -48.49 -3.16
C ALA A 14 -27.16 -48.37 -4.48
N PRO A 15 -27.65 -47.57 -5.46
CA PRO A 15 -26.97 -47.44 -6.74
C PRO A 15 -25.61 -46.77 -6.53
N ASP A 16 -24.59 -47.31 -7.19
CA ASP A 16 -23.29 -46.66 -7.40
C ASP A 16 -23.52 -45.24 -7.90
N MET A 17 -23.41 -44.24 -7.02
CA MET A 17 -23.19 -42.88 -7.47
C MET A 17 -21.71 -42.77 -7.87
N PRO A 18 -21.41 -42.42 -9.12
CA PRO A 18 -20.04 -42.26 -9.56
C PRO A 18 -19.41 -41.10 -8.77
N GLN A 19 -18.26 -41.35 -8.14
CA GLN A 19 -17.49 -40.38 -7.34
C GLN A 19 -17.10 -39.10 -8.09
N SER A 20 -17.39 -39.01 -9.40
CA SER A 20 -17.24 -37.83 -10.23
C SER A 20 -18.28 -36.74 -9.94
N GLU A 21 -19.54 -37.10 -9.62
CA GLU A 21 -20.62 -36.12 -9.46
C GLU A 21 -20.53 -35.36 -8.11
N ALA A 22 -20.09 -36.05 -7.05
CA ALA A 22 -19.87 -35.42 -5.74
C ALA A 22 -18.73 -34.38 -5.76
N ARG A 23 -17.69 -34.60 -6.57
CA ARG A 23 -16.60 -33.63 -6.74
C ARG A 23 -17.01 -32.43 -7.59
N GLU A 24 -17.89 -32.62 -8.56
CA GLU A 24 -18.39 -31.53 -9.39
C GLU A 24 -19.36 -30.61 -8.64
N ALA A 25 -20.18 -31.15 -7.75
CA ALA A 25 -21.06 -30.36 -6.87
C ALA A 25 -20.27 -29.45 -5.91
N ASP A 26 -19.22 -29.98 -5.25
CA ASP A 26 -18.35 -29.20 -4.35
C ASP A 26 -17.53 -28.13 -5.11
N LEU A 27 -17.10 -28.43 -6.35
CA LEU A 27 -16.42 -27.47 -7.21
C LEU A 27 -17.36 -26.37 -7.73
N ALA A 28 -18.64 -26.69 -7.95
CA ALA A 28 -19.65 -25.72 -8.36
C ALA A 28 -20.06 -24.79 -7.21
N GLU A 29 -20.17 -25.31 -5.98
CA GLU A 29 -20.47 -24.53 -4.79
C GLU A 29 -19.32 -23.56 -4.45
N ASN A 30 -18.06 -24.00 -4.56
CA ASN A 30 -16.89 -23.11 -4.39
C ASN A 30 -16.77 -22.03 -5.47
N ARG A 31 -17.12 -22.32 -6.73
CA ARG A 31 -17.12 -21.30 -7.81
C ARG A 31 -18.24 -20.26 -7.65
N GLN A 32 -19.36 -20.62 -7.02
CA GLN A 32 -20.42 -19.67 -6.68
C GLN A 32 -20.02 -18.79 -5.48
N ALA A 33 -19.23 -19.31 -4.54
CA ALA A 33 -18.70 -18.54 -3.42
C ALA A 33 -17.65 -17.49 -3.84
N GLU A 34 -16.83 -17.78 -4.86
CA GLU A 34 -15.83 -16.82 -5.38
C GLU A 34 -16.43 -15.64 -6.17
N ASN A 35 -17.66 -15.79 -6.69
CA ASN A 35 -18.38 -14.74 -7.42
C ASN A 35 -19.47 -14.04 -6.60
N ALA A 36 -19.56 -14.33 -5.29
CA ALA A 36 -20.42 -13.55 -4.42
C ALA A 36 -19.87 -12.10 -4.39
N PRO A 37 -20.66 -11.08 -4.78
CA PRO A 37 -20.22 -9.70 -4.64
C PRO A 37 -19.90 -9.50 -3.16
N LEU A 38 -18.64 -9.17 -2.86
CA LEU A 38 -18.21 -8.72 -1.55
C LEU A 38 -19.19 -7.64 -1.10
N ARG A 39 -20.15 -8.01 -0.25
CA ARG A 39 -21.07 -7.04 0.33
C ARG A 39 -20.17 -6.12 1.16
N PRO A 40 -20.08 -4.81 0.84
CA PRO A 40 -19.26 -3.93 1.63
C PRO A 40 -19.94 -3.80 3.00
N THR A 41 -19.48 -4.59 3.95
CA THR A 41 -19.93 -4.57 5.34
C THR A 41 -19.19 -3.43 6.04
N GLY A 42 -19.57 -2.20 5.72
CA GLY A 42 -18.98 -1.01 6.28
C GLY A 42 -19.71 0.22 5.78
N ASP A 43 -19.85 1.20 6.65
CA ASP A 43 -20.42 2.51 6.36
C ASP A 43 -19.47 3.25 5.41
N LEU A 44 -19.55 2.93 4.11
CA LEU A 44 -18.72 3.54 3.07
C LEU A 44 -19.29 4.93 2.76
N ALA A 45 -18.82 5.93 3.50
CA ALA A 45 -19.06 7.32 3.14
C ALA A 45 -18.36 7.61 1.80
N ALA A 46 -19.15 7.90 0.76
CA ALA A 46 -18.63 8.36 -0.51
C ALA A 46 -17.92 9.71 -0.30
N PHE A 47 -16.70 9.86 -0.81
CA PHE A 47 -16.00 11.15 -0.77
C PHE A 47 -16.80 12.21 -1.53
N SER A 48 -16.92 13.40 -0.95
CA SER A 48 -17.58 14.49 -1.64
C SER A 48 -16.82 14.89 -2.90
N PRO A 49 -17.51 15.34 -3.96
CA PRO A 49 -16.86 15.89 -5.15
C PRO A 49 -15.86 17.00 -4.82
N GLU A 50 -16.15 17.81 -3.79
CA GLU A 50 -15.27 18.86 -3.29
C GLU A 50 -13.97 18.31 -2.68
N ALA A 51 -14.05 17.22 -1.89
CA ALA A 51 -12.89 16.57 -1.30
C ALA A 51 -12.00 15.95 -2.39
N ILE A 52 -12.61 15.33 -3.40
CA ILE A 52 -11.88 14.78 -4.55
C ILE A 52 -11.19 15.90 -5.34
N ARG A 53 -11.85 17.04 -5.57
CA ARG A 53 -11.26 18.19 -6.25
C ARG A 53 -10.08 18.76 -5.47
N ALA A 54 -10.24 19.00 -4.16
CA ALA A 54 -9.18 19.52 -3.31
C ALA A 54 -7.96 18.58 -3.26
N PHE A 55 -8.19 17.27 -3.22
CA PHE A 55 -7.12 16.27 -3.32
C PHE A 55 -6.39 16.32 -4.67
N ARG A 56 -7.12 16.42 -5.78
CA ARG A 56 -6.53 16.52 -7.11
C ARG A 56 -5.66 17.77 -7.25
N GLU A 57 -6.13 18.91 -6.79
CA GLU A 57 -5.40 20.18 -6.86
C GLU A 57 -4.18 20.21 -5.94
N SER A 58 -4.27 19.63 -4.74
CA SER A 58 -3.16 19.67 -3.76
C SER A 58 -2.10 18.60 -3.98
N VAL A 59 -2.47 17.44 -4.51
CA VAL A 59 -1.56 16.28 -4.64
C VAL A 59 -1.22 16.00 -6.09
N ILE A 60 -2.21 15.94 -6.98
CA ILE A 60 -1.99 15.46 -8.36
C ILE A 60 -1.32 16.53 -9.22
N GLU A 61 -1.80 17.78 -9.17
CA GLU A 61 -1.23 18.86 -9.99
C GLU A 61 0.26 19.13 -9.68
N PRO A 62 0.70 19.21 -8.41
CA PRO A 62 2.12 19.36 -8.11
C PRO A 62 2.99 18.19 -8.54
N ILE A 63 2.47 16.96 -8.53
CA ILE A 63 3.18 15.77 -9.02
C ILE A 63 3.34 15.86 -10.54
N LYS A 64 2.28 16.21 -11.27
CA LYS A 64 2.30 16.34 -12.74
C LYS A 64 3.21 17.47 -13.22
N ASN A 65 3.23 18.58 -12.50
CA ASN A 65 4.05 19.74 -12.83
C ASN A 65 5.52 19.58 -12.38
N GLY A 66 5.89 18.41 -11.83
CA GLY A 66 7.24 18.12 -11.39
C GLY A 66 7.67 18.87 -10.13
N THR A 67 6.74 19.57 -9.47
CA THR A 67 6.94 20.37 -8.25
C THR A 67 7.38 19.53 -7.04
N PHE A 68 7.19 18.21 -7.11
CA PHE A 68 7.68 17.22 -6.14
C PHE A 68 8.56 16.15 -6.82
N SER A 69 9.40 16.55 -7.77
CA SER A 69 10.36 15.65 -8.40
C SER A 69 11.63 15.49 -7.56
N LEU A 70 12.29 14.33 -7.69
CA LEU A 70 13.60 14.08 -7.05
C LEU A 70 14.64 15.15 -7.39
N ARG A 71 14.65 15.61 -8.65
CA ARG A 71 15.54 16.67 -9.12
C ARG A 71 15.32 17.99 -8.37
N GLN A 72 14.06 18.35 -8.10
CA GLN A 72 13.77 19.56 -7.33
C GLN A 72 14.14 19.41 -5.86
N ILE A 73 13.97 18.22 -5.28
CA ILE A 73 14.44 17.93 -3.92
C ILE A 73 15.96 18.07 -3.83
N GLU A 74 16.71 17.51 -4.78
CA GLU A 74 18.17 17.69 -4.86
C GLU A 74 18.57 19.16 -5.01
N SER A 75 17.89 19.87 -5.93
CA SER A 75 18.12 21.30 -6.13
C SER A 75 17.91 22.08 -4.83
N ARG A 76 16.85 21.77 -4.06
CA ARG A 76 16.60 22.41 -2.77
C ARG A 76 17.67 22.07 -1.74
N ILE A 77 18.09 20.80 -1.64
CA ILE A 77 19.19 20.40 -0.73
C ILE A 77 20.47 21.19 -1.06
N SER A 78 20.80 21.35 -2.33
CA SER A 78 21.97 22.14 -2.76
C SER A 78 21.85 23.61 -2.35
N THR A 79 20.68 24.22 -2.53
CA THR A 79 20.40 25.59 -2.10
C THR A 79 20.54 25.73 -0.59
N VAL A 80 19.96 24.83 0.20
CA VAL A 80 20.02 24.87 1.67
C VAL A 80 21.47 24.73 2.17
N ARG A 81 22.30 23.90 1.53
CA ARG A 81 23.73 23.82 1.84
C ARG A 81 24.46 25.14 1.58
N ALA A 82 24.14 25.83 0.48
CA ALA A 82 24.69 27.16 0.20
C ALA A 82 24.23 28.19 1.24
N GLU A 83 22.96 28.16 1.66
CA GLU A 83 22.43 29.02 2.72
C GLU A 83 23.18 28.80 4.05
N ILE A 84 23.47 27.54 4.43
CA ILE A 84 24.27 27.22 5.63
C ILE A 84 25.66 27.88 5.54
N VAL A 85 26.33 27.77 4.40
CA VAL A 85 27.65 28.40 4.19
C VAL A 85 27.57 29.92 4.31
N GLN A 86 26.51 30.53 3.78
CA GLN A 86 26.29 31.98 3.92
C GLN A 86 26.08 32.39 5.38
N VAL A 87 25.28 31.63 6.14
CA VAL A 87 25.03 31.88 7.56
C VAL A 87 26.32 31.73 8.38
N TRP A 88 27.10 30.69 8.11
CA TRP A 88 28.38 30.44 8.79
C TRP A 88 29.34 31.63 8.64
N ASN A 89 29.45 32.18 7.43
CA ASN A 89 30.32 33.31 7.10
C ASN A 89 29.69 34.68 7.37
N SER A 90 28.48 34.74 7.93
CA SER A 90 27.82 36.01 8.25
C SER A 90 28.41 36.68 9.50
N ALA A 91 28.05 37.95 9.70
CA ALA A 91 28.40 38.71 10.90
C ALA A 91 27.46 38.44 12.11
N LEU A 92 26.57 37.45 12.01
CA LEU A 92 25.64 37.10 13.09
C LEU A 92 26.38 36.54 14.33
N PRO A 93 25.81 36.69 15.53
CA PRO A 93 26.30 36.00 16.73
C PRO A 93 26.28 34.47 16.56
N ASP A 94 27.23 33.77 17.18
CA ASP A 94 27.38 32.32 17.02
C ASP A 94 26.14 31.53 17.47
N ASP A 95 25.48 31.95 18.55
CA ASP A 95 24.24 31.32 19.02
C ASP A 95 23.10 31.40 17.99
N GLU A 96 23.02 32.53 17.28
CA GLU A 96 22.01 32.75 16.24
C GLU A 96 22.35 31.95 14.99
N LYS A 97 23.62 31.93 14.58
CA LYS A 97 24.11 31.05 13.51
C LYS A 97 23.75 29.59 13.79
N PHE A 98 24.00 29.13 15.01
CA PHE A 98 23.75 27.74 15.40
C PHE A 98 22.27 27.37 15.26
N ARG A 99 21.36 28.25 15.71
CA ARG A 99 19.91 28.02 15.58
C ARG A 99 19.47 27.97 14.12
N ILE A 100 19.94 28.89 13.31
CA ILE A 100 19.58 28.95 11.88
C ILE A 100 20.14 27.73 11.15
N ILE A 101 21.41 27.39 11.36
CA ILE A 101 22.05 26.23 10.75
C ILE A 101 21.33 24.95 11.17
N SER A 102 21.04 24.77 12.46
CA SER A 102 20.29 23.59 12.95
C SER A 102 18.91 23.47 12.29
N SER A 103 18.19 24.58 12.11
CA SER A 103 16.92 24.58 11.38
C SER A 103 17.07 24.16 9.91
N ARG A 104 18.16 24.58 9.24
CA ARG A 104 18.47 24.22 7.85
C ARG A 104 18.95 22.78 7.71
N GLU A 105 19.69 22.26 8.68
CA GLU A 105 20.08 20.84 8.74
C GLU A 105 18.85 19.94 8.89
N ASN A 106 17.88 20.33 9.73
CA ASN A 106 16.60 19.63 9.84
C ASN A 106 15.83 19.62 8.50
N GLU A 107 15.86 20.71 7.75
CA GLU A 107 15.26 20.77 6.42
C GLU A 107 15.92 19.75 5.46
N ILE A 108 17.25 19.69 5.44
CA ILE A 108 17.98 18.68 4.64
C ILE A 108 17.57 17.26 5.05
N ALA A 109 17.50 16.98 6.34
CA ALA A 109 17.13 15.66 6.85
C ALA A 109 15.72 15.23 6.37
N LEU A 110 14.74 16.15 6.41
CA LEU A 110 13.39 15.89 5.91
C LEU A 110 13.37 15.64 4.40
N LEU A 111 14.13 16.42 3.64
CA LEU A 111 14.23 16.26 2.19
C LEU A 111 14.88 14.92 1.82
N GLN A 112 15.94 14.52 2.51
CA GLN A 112 16.60 13.23 2.33
C GLN A 112 15.70 12.05 2.71
N ALA A 113 14.93 12.17 3.80
CA ALA A 113 13.92 11.18 4.17
C ALA A 113 12.85 11.04 3.07
N GLY A 114 12.43 12.15 2.47
CA GLY A 114 11.57 12.17 1.30
C GLY A 114 12.17 11.41 0.11
N GLN A 115 13.43 11.69 -0.24
CA GLN A 115 14.14 10.98 -1.32
C GLN A 115 14.19 9.46 -1.08
N PHE A 116 14.48 9.04 0.15
CA PHE A 116 14.47 7.63 0.52
C PHE A 116 13.09 6.98 0.33
N ALA A 117 12.02 7.68 0.74
CA ALA A 117 10.66 7.19 0.55
C ALA A 117 10.29 7.04 -0.94
N PHE A 118 10.68 8.02 -1.78
CA PHE A 118 10.49 7.93 -3.23
C PHE A 118 11.27 6.78 -3.86
N ALA A 119 12.54 6.60 -3.48
CA ALA A 119 13.36 5.50 -3.97
C ALA A 119 12.77 4.13 -3.57
N LYS A 120 12.28 3.99 -2.33
CA LYS A 120 11.59 2.77 -1.86
C LYS A 120 10.31 2.48 -2.64
N ALA A 121 9.60 3.52 -3.08
CA ALA A 121 8.40 3.39 -3.90
C ALA A 121 8.69 3.14 -5.40
N GLY A 122 9.97 2.99 -5.79
CA GLY A 122 10.36 2.69 -7.17
C GLY A 122 10.42 3.92 -8.09
N PHE A 123 10.32 5.13 -7.54
CA PHE A 123 10.57 6.35 -8.30
C PHE A 123 12.08 6.57 -8.37
N SER A 124 12.72 6.16 -9.47
CA SER A 124 14.13 6.43 -9.75
C SER A 124 14.30 7.75 -10.53
N MET A 125 15.48 8.37 -10.43
CA MET A 125 15.82 9.61 -11.17
C MET A 125 15.89 9.46 -12.69
N THR A 126 15.79 8.23 -13.20
CA THR A 126 15.85 7.91 -14.61
C THR A 126 14.50 8.14 -15.30
N ALA A 127 14.34 9.35 -15.85
CA ALA A 127 13.53 9.61 -17.03
C ALA A 127 14.43 10.29 -18.08
#